data_AF-A0A6C8G5W3-F1
#
_entry.id   AF-A0A6C8G5W3-F1
#
_cell.length_a   1.000
_cell.length_b   1.000
_cell.length_c   1.000
_cell.angle_alpha   90.00
_cell.angle_beta   90.00
_cell.angle_gamma   90.00
#
_symmetry.space_group_name_H-M   'P 1'
#
loop_
_entity.id
_entity.type
_entity.pdbx_description
1 polymer ?
#
loop_
_entity_poly.entity_id
_entity_poly.type
_entity_poly.pdbx_seq_one_letter_code
_entity_poly.pdbx_strand_id
1 'polypeptide(L)'
;MEKPTVENAELKNLIDDLYRPNAKVGSGSTADAVRYELSTGEKVGGRGHIQKAEQYSESLQRWLNKNPSASPGDRAAAENVLKDLQRALRGE
;
A
#
# COMPACT_ATOMS: atom_id res chain seq x y z
N MET A 1 7.08 -4.89 -0.94
CA MET A 1 6.91 -4.86 -2.41
C MET A 1 7.48 -3.57 -2.97
N GLU A 2 8.13 -3.55 -4.15
CA GLU A 2 8.59 -2.30 -4.78
C GLU A 2 7.43 -1.47 -5.34
N LYS A 3 7.62 -0.15 -5.44
CA LYS A 3 6.58 0.77 -5.93
C LYS A 3 6.17 0.43 -7.38
N PRO A 4 4.91 0.08 -7.66
CA PRO A 4 4.48 -0.22 -9.02
C PRO A 4 4.37 1.06 -9.86
N THR A 5 4.59 0.93 -11.17
CA THR A 5 4.28 1.97 -12.15
C THR A 5 2.81 1.86 -12.55
N VAL A 6 2.12 2.99 -12.56
CA VAL A 6 0.70 3.10 -12.91
C VAL A 6 0.46 4.33 -13.80
N GLU A 7 -0.52 4.24 -14.69
CA GLU A 7 -0.86 5.28 -15.67
C GLU A 7 -2.04 6.14 -15.19
N ASN A 8 -3.03 5.54 -14.53
CA ASN A 8 -4.18 6.26 -14.00
C ASN A 8 -3.78 7.23 -12.88
N ALA A 9 -4.11 8.51 -13.06
CA ALA A 9 -3.73 9.57 -12.12
C ALA A 9 -4.32 9.40 -10.71
N GLU A 10 -5.57 8.91 -10.60
CA GLU A 10 -6.21 8.64 -9.30
C GLU A 10 -5.46 7.51 -8.57
N LEU A 11 -5.17 6.41 -9.27
CA LEU A 11 -4.39 5.30 -8.72
C LEU A 11 -2.97 5.75 -8.36
N LYS A 12 -2.33 6.55 -9.21
CA LYS A 12 -0.99 7.08 -8.97
C LYS A 12 -0.92 7.83 -7.65
N ASN A 13 -1.90 8.66 -7.33
CA ASN A 13 -1.94 9.38 -6.06
C ASN A 13 -2.08 8.43 -4.86
N LEU A 14 -2.89 7.37 -4.98
CA LEU A 14 -3.01 6.35 -3.94
C LEU A 14 -1.68 5.61 -3.72
N ILE A 15 -1.02 5.21 -4.80
CA ILE A 15 0.28 4.54 -4.75
C ILE A 15 1.36 5.49 -4.23
N ASP A 16 1.42 6.73 -4.67
CA ASP A 16 2.43 7.69 -4.22
C ASP A 16 2.36 7.92 -2.70
N ASP A 17 1.18 7.95 -2.10
CA ASP A 17 1.05 8.13 -0.65
C ASP A 17 1.43 6.87 0.15
N LEU A 18 1.29 5.69 -0.44
CA LEU A 18 1.66 4.41 0.17
C LEU A 18 3.17 4.16 0.20
N TYR A 19 3.95 4.87 -0.61
CA TYR A 19 5.39 4.66 -0.78
C TYR A 19 6.19 5.93 -0.48
N ARG A 20 6.99 5.91 0.57
CA ARG A 20 7.85 7.04 0.93
C ARG A 20 9.20 6.97 0.21
N PRO A 21 9.69 8.07 -0.39
CA PRO A 21 11.08 8.14 -0.82
C PRO A 21 12.00 8.08 0.41
N ASN A 22 13.16 7.42 0.26
CA ASN A 22 14.21 7.31 1.29
C ASN A 22 13.75 6.66 2.61
N ALA A 23 12.93 5.62 2.54
CA ALA A 23 12.47 4.94 3.73
C ALA A 23 13.58 4.19 4.47
N LYS A 24 13.42 4.06 5.78
CA LYS A 24 14.38 3.40 6.68
C LYS A 24 14.13 1.89 6.83
N VAL A 25 12.99 1.39 6.36
CA VAL A 25 12.53 0.02 6.56
C VAL A 25 11.97 -0.53 5.24
N GLY A 26 12.41 -1.73 4.87
CA GLY A 26 11.92 -2.47 3.70
C GLY A 26 12.02 -1.67 2.40
N SER A 27 11.01 -1.79 1.54
CA SER A 27 10.91 -1.05 0.27
C SER A 27 10.42 0.40 0.44
N GLY A 28 10.14 0.83 1.67
CA GLY A 28 9.45 2.10 1.95
C GLY A 28 7.96 2.11 1.69
N SER A 29 7.38 0.93 1.45
CA SER A 29 5.94 0.74 1.43
C SER A 29 5.34 0.82 2.83
N THR A 30 4.06 1.22 2.89
CA THR A 30 3.27 1.17 4.11
C THR A 30 3.11 -0.28 4.61
N ALA A 31 3.06 -1.27 3.72
CA ALA A 31 2.98 -2.68 4.08
C ALA A 31 4.22 -3.14 4.89
N ASP A 32 5.43 -2.77 4.47
CA ASP A 32 6.65 -3.14 5.19
C ASP A 32 6.75 -2.42 6.54
N ALA A 33 6.27 -1.18 6.63
CA ALA A 33 6.19 -0.47 7.91
C ALA A 33 5.21 -1.15 8.87
N VAL A 34 4.07 -1.65 8.39
CA VAL A 34 3.11 -2.42 9.20
C VAL A 34 3.73 -3.73 9.69
N ARG A 35 4.43 -4.48 8.84
CA ARG A 35 5.11 -5.72 9.26
C ARG A 35 6.16 -5.45 10.34
N TYR A 36 6.93 -4.38 10.18
CA TYR A 36 7.90 -3.96 11.20
C TYR A 36 7.21 -3.60 12.51
N GLU A 37 6.15 -2.80 12.45
CA GLU A 37 5.37 -2.40 13.64
C GLU A 37 4.76 -3.58 14.38
N LEU A 38 4.20 -4.55 13.66
CA LEU A 38 3.61 -5.74 14.26
C LEU A 38 4.67 -6.69 14.85
N SER A 39 5.84 -6.80 14.23
CA SER A 39 6.92 -7.69 14.69
C SER A 39 7.72 -7.12 15.87
N THR A 40 7.89 -5.80 15.93
CA THR A 40 8.74 -5.14 16.94
C THR A 40 7.95 -4.42 18.04
N GLY A 41 6.69 -4.06 17.77
CA GLY A 41 5.92 -3.13 18.59
C GLY A 41 6.35 -1.67 18.46
N GLU A 42 7.37 -1.36 17.65
CA GLU A 42 7.91 -0.01 17.45
C GLU A 42 7.31 0.68 16.23
N LYS A 43 7.02 1.98 16.35
CA LYS A 43 6.48 2.79 15.25
C LYS A 43 7.56 3.29 14.30
N VAL A 44 7.38 3.08 13.00
CA VAL A 44 8.31 3.63 11.99
C VAL A 44 8.13 5.14 11.90
N GLY A 45 9.17 5.92 12.18
CA GLY A 45 9.09 7.39 12.11
C GLY A 45 8.07 8.04 13.07
N GLY A 46 7.73 7.35 14.17
CA GLY A 46 6.84 7.86 15.22
C GLY A 46 5.35 7.89 14.87
N ARG A 47 4.94 7.34 13.72
CA ARG A 47 3.54 7.25 13.29
C ARG A 47 3.14 5.79 13.13
N GLY A 48 1.90 5.43 13.45
CA GLY A 48 1.38 4.09 13.20
C GLY A 48 0.94 3.92 11.74
N HIS A 49 1.33 2.83 11.12
CA HIS A 49 1.04 2.49 9.73
C HIS A 49 -0.14 1.52 9.57
N ILE A 50 -0.55 0.83 10.64
CA ILE A 50 -1.70 -0.11 10.63
C ILE A 50 -2.98 0.58 10.15
N GLN A 51 -3.39 1.67 10.82
CA GLN A 51 -4.58 2.43 10.45
C GLN A 51 -4.51 2.95 9.00
N LYS A 52 -3.33 3.36 8.55
CA LYS A 52 -3.12 3.79 7.17
C LYS A 52 -3.33 2.64 6.20
N ALA A 53 -2.77 1.46 6.48
CA ALA A 53 -2.95 0.28 5.63
C ALA A 53 -4.41 -0.15 5.53
N GLU A 54 -5.20 -0.07 6.61
CA GLU A 54 -6.65 -0.37 6.58
C GLU A 54 -7.40 0.61 5.67
N GLN A 55 -7.21 1.92 5.86
CA GLN A 55 -7.87 2.96 5.07
C GLN A 55 -7.53 2.86 3.58
N TYR A 56 -6.26 2.61 3.26
CA TYR A 56 -5.82 2.47 1.87
C TYR A 56 -6.25 1.14 1.25
N SER A 57 -6.41 0.08 2.04
CA SER A 57 -7.00 -1.18 1.55
C SER A 57 -8.44 -0.95 1.08
N GLU A 58 -9.24 -0.22 1.85
CA GLU A 58 -10.58 0.17 1.41
C GLU A 58 -10.55 1.07 0.17
N SER A 59 -9.64 2.04 0.14
CA SER A 59 -9.54 2.99 -0.97
C SER A 59 -9.16 2.31 -2.29
N LEU A 60 -8.21 1.38 -2.26
CA LEU A 60 -7.82 0.57 -3.42
C LEU A 60 -8.95 -0.36 -3.86
N GLN A 61 -9.66 -0.99 -2.91
CA GLN A 61 -10.82 -1.82 -3.24
C GLN A 61 -11.93 -0.99 -3.91
N ARG A 62 -12.21 0.22 -3.40
CA ARG A 62 -13.17 1.14 -4.02
C ARG A 62 -12.71 1.59 -5.41
N TRP A 63 -11.42 1.87 -5.58
CA TRP A 63 -10.86 2.23 -6.89
C TRP A 63 -11.02 1.10 -7.90
N LEU A 64 -10.72 -0.15 -7.52
CA LEU A 64 -10.92 -1.32 -8.37
C LEU A 64 -12.39 -1.51 -8.78
N ASN A 65 -13.31 -1.34 -7.83
CA ASN A 65 -14.75 -1.46 -8.10
C ASN A 65 -15.27 -0.35 -9.02
N LYS A 66 -14.75 0.87 -8.87
CA LYS A 66 -15.12 2.04 -9.69
C LYS A 66 -14.53 1.97 -11.10
N ASN A 67 -13.41 1.27 -11.28
CA ASN A 67 -12.65 1.25 -12.53
C ASN A 67 -12.52 -0.18 -13.13
N PRO A 68 -13.63 -0.88 -13.44
CA PRO A 68 -13.57 -2.25 -13.95
C PRO A 68 -12.89 -2.35 -15.34
N SER A 69 -12.92 -1.25 -16.12
CA SER A 69 -12.33 -1.13 -17.46
C SER A 69 -10.97 -0.42 -17.48
N ALA A 70 -10.36 -0.14 -16.31
CA ALA A 70 -9.00 0.39 -16.26
C ALA A 70 -8.00 -0.58 -16.93
N SER A 71 -6.83 -0.06 -17.30
CA SER A 71 -5.81 -0.85 -17.98
C SER A 71 -5.44 -2.10 -17.13
N PRO A 72 -5.13 -3.24 -17.77
CA PRO A 72 -4.72 -4.43 -17.03
C PRO A 72 -3.52 -4.19 -16.11
N GLY A 73 -2.60 -3.30 -16.50
CA GLY A 73 -1.44 -2.90 -15.70
C GLY A 73 -1.83 -2.19 -14.41
N ASP A 74 -2.69 -1.16 -14.51
CA ASP A 74 -3.15 -0.42 -13.33
C ASP A 74 -3.96 -1.29 -12.38
N ARG A 75 -4.84 -2.13 -12.93
CA ARG A 75 -5.62 -3.07 -12.13
C ARG A 75 -4.72 -4.07 -11.39
N ALA A 76 -3.75 -4.66 -12.09
CA ALA A 76 -2.79 -5.57 -11.47
C ALA A 76 -1.95 -4.88 -10.39
N ALA A 77 -1.53 -3.62 -10.61
CA ALA A 77 -0.82 -2.85 -9.60
C ALA A 77 -1.67 -2.61 -8.34
N ALA A 78 -2.92 -2.17 -8.50
CA ALA A 78 -3.84 -1.94 -7.39
C ALA A 78 -4.16 -3.23 -6.62
N GLU A 79 -4.43 -4.33 -7.31
CA GLU A 79 -4.70 -5.66 -6.72
C GLU A 79 -3.50 -6.18 -5.93
N ASN A 80 -2.30 -6.05 -6.48
CA ASN A 80 -1.07 -6.50 -5.82
C ASN A 80 -0.75 -5.70 -4.56
N VAL A 81 -0.92 -4.37 -4.61
CA VAL A 81 -0.69 -3.49 -3.46
C VAL A 81 -1.75 -3.74 -2.38
N LEU A 82 -3.03 -3.88 -2.76
CA LEU A 82 -4.10 -4.24 -1.84
C LEU A 82 -3.80 -5.55 -1.12
N LYS A 83 -3.39 -6.59 -1.87
CA LYS A 83 -3.03 -7.89 -1.30
C LYS A 83 -1.83 -7.77 -0.36
N ASP A 84 -0.83 -6.95 -0.69
CA ASP A 84 0.34 -6.75 0.17
C ASP A 84 -0.03 -6.05 1.49
N LEU A 85 -0.90 -5.04 1.44
CA LEU A 85 -1.43 -4.39 2.65
C LEU A 85 -2.23 -5.36 3.53
N GLN A 86 -3.11 -6.16 2.93
CA GLN A 86 -3.91 -7.15 3.66
C GLN A 86 -3.05 -8.24 4.31
N ARG A 87 -1.98 -8.68 3.65
CA ARG A 87 -1.01 -9.61 4.23
C ARG A 87 -0.26 -8.97 5.39
N ALA A 88 0.25 -7.76 5.20
CA ALA A 88 0.94 -7.02 6.25
C ALA A 88 0.05 -6.83 7.49
N LEU A 89 -1.23 -6.51 7.32
CA LEU A 89 -2.19 -6.38 8.42
C LEU A 89 -2.43 -7.68 9.20
N ARG A 90 -2.20 -8.85 8.58
CA ARG A 90 -2.22 -10.16 9.25
C ARG A 90 -0.87 -10.56 9.85
N GLY A 91 0.16 -9.73 9.69
CA GLY A 91 1.53 -10.04 10.10
C GLY A 91 2.28 -10.96 9.13
N GLU A 92 1.81 -11.08 7.88
CA GLU A 92 2.43 -11.88 6.80
C GLU A 92 3.33 -11.05 5.88
#